data_AF-A0A2D9A219-F1
#
_entry.id   AF-A0A2D9A219-F1
#
_cell.length_a   1.000
_cell.length_b   1.000
_cell.length_c   1.000
_cell.angle_alpha   90.00
_cell.angle_beta   90.00
_cell.angle_gamma   90.00
#
_symmetry.space_group_name_H-M   'P 1'
#
loop_
_entity.id
_entity.type
_entity.pdbx_description
1 polymer ?
#
loop_
_entity_poly.entity_id
_entity_poly.type
_entity_poly.pdbx_seq_one_letter_code
_entity_poly.pdbx_strand_id
1 'polypeptide(L)'
;MKVVARPYQVLMEALEAGEATMALVHAPGDDRKGISFVHLFDAPFNLLAPIAHPILDDPAISLETIAEWPLILLSLDSYARRYFENAVNEKGLRLQVGLEMDHSELVRRYVETGMGVAHDRHAVRFRTRKQHQAWGARPEPYLSTGPDRLGSKGES
;
A
#
# COMPACT_ATOMS: atom_id res chain seq x y z
N MET A 1 1.10 -20.60 -19.86
CA MET A 1 1.65 -19.66 -18.86
C MET A 1 1.17 -20.08 -17.48
N LYS A 2 2.09 -20.33 -16.53
CA LYS A 2 1.75 -20.74 -15.16
C LYS A 2 1.94 -19.55 -14.22
N VAL A 3 0.93 -19.25 -13.41
CA VAL A 3 0.99 -18.18 -12.40
C VAL A 3 1.10 -18.83 -11.03
N VAL A 4 2.07 -18.39 -10.23
CA VAL A 4 2.27 -18.86 -8.86
C VAL A 4 2.45 -17.66 -7.93
N ALA A 5 1.77 -17.68 -6.79
CA ALA A 5 1.98 -16.70 -5.73
C ALA A 5 3.06 -17.23 -4.77
N ARG A 6 4.12 -16.44 -4.57
CA ARG A 6 5.24 -16.74 -3.67
C ARG A 6 5.73 -15.46 -2.98
N PRO A 7 6.43 -15.57 -1.84
CA PRO A 7 7.09 -14.42 -1.22
C PRO A 7 8.10 -13.76 -2.15
N TYR A 8 8.35 -12.46 -1.95
CA TYR A 8 9.26 -11.66 -2.77
C TYR A 8 10.63 -12.31 -2.96
N GLN A 9 11.27 -12.78 -1.88
CA GLN A 9 12.60 -13.40 -1.94
C GLN A 9 12.62 -14.62 -2.87
N VAL A 10 11.63 -15.51 -2.75
CA VAL A 10 11.49 -16.71 -3.58
C VAL A 10 11.26 -16.36 -5.05
N LEU A 11 10.50 -15.29 -5.33
CA LEU A 11 10.30 -14.82 -6.71
C LEU A 11 11.60 -14.27 -7.32
N MET A 12 12.40 -13.55 -6.53
CA MET A 12 13.69 -13.04 -7.01
C MET A 12 14.69 -14.17 -7.27
N GLU A 13 14.80 -15.13 -6.35
CA GLU A 13 15.65 -16.32 -6.53
C GLU A 13 15.28 -17.11 -7.79
N ALA A 14 13.98 -17.29 -8.06
CA ALA A 14 13.50 -17.97 -9.26
C ALA A 14 13.81 -17.19 -10.55
N LEU A 15 13.80 -15.86 -10.53
CA LEU A 15 14.23 -15.05 -11.68
C LEU A 15 15.74 -15.18 -11.92
N GLU A 16 16.54 -15.12 -10.85
CA GLU A 16 18.01 -15.25 -10.92
C GLU A 16 18.44 -16.64 -11.41
N ALA A 17 17.73 -17.69 -11.00
CA ALA A 17 17.95 -19.06 -11.46
C ALA A 17 17.39 -19.35 -12.87
N GLY A 18 16.65 -18.42 -13.49
CA GLY A 18 15.99 -18.62 -14.78
C GLY A 18 14.77 -19.56 -14.74
N GLU A 19 14.27 -19.89 -13.54
CA GLU A 19 13.08 -20.73 -13.32
C GLU A 19 11.77 -19.94 -13.54
N ALA A 20 11.82 -18.62 -13.38
CA ALA A 20 10.75 -17.69 -13.70
C ALA A 20 11.20 -16.72 -14.80
N THR A 21 10.27 -16.36 -15.70
CA THR A 21 10.53 -15.38 -16.76
C THR A 21 10.15 -13.96 -16.35
N MET A 22 9.15 -13.82 -15.48
CA MET A 22 8.63 -12.53 -15.03
C MET A 22 8.01 -12.69 -13.63
N ALA A 23 8.15 -11.66 -12.80
CA ALA A 23 7.49 -11.57 -11.50
C ALA A 23 6.75 -10.23 -11.38
N LEU A 24 5.57 -10.28 -10.74
CA LEU A 24 4.85 -9.07 -10.33
C LEU A 24 5.11 -8.84 -8.85
N VAL A 25 5.76 -7.73 -8.53
CA VAL A 25 6.20 -7.39 -7.17
C VAL A 25 5.92 -5.92 -6.86
N HIS A 26 5.93 -5.58 -5.57
CA HIS A 26 6.04 -4.19 -5.16
C HIS A 26 7.46 -3.68 -5.47
N ALA A 27 7.60 -2.37 -5.71
CA ALA A 27 8.86 -1.77 -6.13
C ALA A 27 10.03 -2.23 -5.24
N PRO A 28 11.16 -2.67 -5.83
CA PRO A 28 12.32 -3.08 -5.06
C PRO A 28 12.94 -1.87 -4.36
N GLY A 29 13.59 -2.11 -3.21
CA GLY A 29 14.44 -1.10 -2.57
C GLY A 29 15.80 -0.95 -3.25
N ASP A 30 16.30 -2.03 -3.88
CA ASP A 30 17.66 -2.11 -4.42
C ASP A 30 17.66 -2.66 -5.85
N ASP A 31 18.59 -2.16 -6.67
CA ASP A 31 18.86 -2.70 -8.00
C ASP A 31 19.50 -4.10 -7.91
N ARG A 32 19.00 -5.05 -8.71
CA ARG A 32 19.56 -6.40 -8.81
C ARG A 32 20.21 -6.63 -10.16
N LYS A 33 21.44 -7.15 -10.16
CA LYS A 33 22.17 -7.46 -11.39
C LYS A 33 21.41 -8.52 -12.21
N GLY A 34 21.22 -8.24 -13.49
CA GLY A 34 20.57 -9.16 -14.42
C GLY A 34 19.03 -9.17 -14.37
N ILE A 35 18.41 -8.33 -13.53
CA ILE A 35 16.96 -8.16 -13.46
C ILE A 35 16.61 -6.71 -13.79
N SER A 36 15.77 -6.50 -14.80
CA SER A 36 15.17 -5.20 -15.08
C SER A 36 13.82 -5.06 -14.39
N PHE A 37 13.54 -3.87 -13.88
CA PHE A 37 12.26 -3.52 -13.27
C PHE A 37 11.50 -2.58 -14.21
N VAL A 38 10.24 -2.91 -14.47
CA VAL A 38 9.31 -2.08 -15.24
C VAL A 38 8.19 -1.65 -14.31
N HIS A 39 8.05 -0.34 -14.12
CA HIS A 39 6.94 0.22 -13.37
C HIS A 39 5.63 0.01 -14.14
N LEU A 40 4.61 -0.52 -13.46
CA LEU A 40 3.29 -0.74 -14.07
C LEU A 40 2.28 0.33 -13.62
N PHE A 41 2.20 0.56 -12.32
CA PHE A 41 1.32 1.57 -11.70
C PHE A 41 1.70 1.76 -10.23
N ASP A 42 1.30 2.91 -9.68
CA ASP A 42 1.35 3.17 -8.24
C ASP A 42 0.13 2.59 -7.54
N ALA A 43 0.34 1.86 -6.45
CA ALA A 43 -0.73 1.31 -5.61
C ALA A 43 -0.86 2.15 -4.32
N PRO A 44 -1.83 3.07 -4.22
CA PRO A 44 -1.93 3.93 -3.06
C PRO A 44 -2.41 3.17 -1.83
N PHE A 45 -1.87 3.55 -0.67
CA PHE A 45 -2.49 3.26 0.61
C PHE A 45 -3.65 4.23 0.85
N ASN A 46 -4.74 3.71 1.41
CA ASN A 46 -5.89 4.51 1.81
C ASN A 46 -6.05 4.43 3.32
N LEU A 47 -6.65 5.45 3.91
CA LEU A 47 -7.06 5.41 5.31
C LEU A 47 -8.44 4.76 5.42
N LEU A 48 -8.56 3.80 6.35
CA LEU A 48 -9.82 3.29 6.87
C LEU A 48 -10.10 3.96 8.21
N ALA A 49 -11.29 4.53 8.34
CA ALA A 49 -11.79 5.08 9.59
C ALA A 49 -13.32 4.87 9.70
N PRO A 50 -13.89 4.88 10.91
CA PRO A 50 -15.33 4.91 11.11
C PRO A 50 -15.98 6.09 10.37
N ILE A 51 -17.23 5.92 9.89
CA ILE A 51 -17.94 6.93 9.06
C ILE A 51 -18.07 8.31 9.72
N ALA A 52 -18.06 8.37 11.06
CA ALA A 52 -18.17 9.60 11.84
C ALA A 52 -16.85 9.98 12.55
N HIS A 53 -15.72 9.44 12.10
CA HIS A 53 -14.44 9.68 12.74
C HIS A 53 -13.89 11.07 12.37
N PRO A 54 -13.41 11.90 13.33
CA PRO A 54 -12.97 13.28 13.08
C PRO A 54 -11.86 13.41 12.03
N ILE A 55 -11.01 12.39 11.88
CA ILE A 55 -9.95 12.36 10.85
C ILE A 55 -10.49 12.49 9.42
N LEU A 56 -11.78 12.16 9.20
CA LEU A 56 -12.42 12.27 7.89
C LEU A 56 -12.82 13.72 7.54
N ASP A 57 -12.82 14.62 8.52
CA ASP A 57 -13.06 16.04 8.30
C ASP A 57 -11.78 16.80 7.87
N ASP A 58 -10.61 16.15 7.96
CA ASP A 58 -9.33 16.69 7.49
C ASP A 58 -9.25 16.59 5.94
N PRO A 59 -9.17 17.73 5.22
CA PRO A 59 -9.09 17.73 3.76
C PRO A 59 -7.77 17.18 3.21
N ALA A 60 -6.73 17.07 4.04
CA ALA A 60 -5.38 16.65 3.64
C ALA A 60 -4.74 15.75 4.70
N ILE A 61 -5.25 14.51 4.80
CA ILE A 61 -4.77 13.51 5.76
C ILE A 61 -3.27 13.26 5.57
N SER A 62 -2.49 13.62 6.59
CA SER A 62 -1.04 13.43 6.65
C SER A 62 -0.65 12.23 7.54
N LEU A 63 0.60 11.77 7.45
CA LEU A 63 1.11 10.72 8.35
C LEU A 63 1.17 11.21 9.80
N GLU A 64 1.42 12.50 9.97
CA GLU A 64 1.41 13.22 11.23
C GLU A 64 0.02 13.16 11.86
N THR A 65 -1.03 13.53 11.11
CA THR A 65 -2.43 13.42 11.54
C THR A 65 -2.78 11.97 11.90
N ILE A 66 -2.36 10.99 11.10
CA ILE A 66 -2.67 9.58 11.35
C ILE A 66 -1.99 9.08 12.64
N ALA A 67 -0.76 9.52 12.91
CA ALA A 67 0.01 9.08 14.08
C ALA A 67 -0.60 9.54 15.43
N GLU A 68 -1.52 10.51 15.41
CA GLU A 68 -2.25 10.98 16.59
C GLU A 68 -3.36 10.03 17.04
N TRP A 69 -3.75 9.05 16.20
CA TRP A 69 -4.86 8.14 16.46
C TRP A 69 -4.41 6.71 16.71
N PRO A 70 -5.17 5.92 17.51
CA PRO A 70 -4.91 4.51 17.68
C PRO A 70 -5.09 3.76 16.35
N LEU A 71 -4.04 3.05 15.96
CA LEU A 71 -3.97 2.29 14.73
C LEU A 71 -4.25 0.80 14.95
N ILE A 72 -5.01 0.23 14.03
CA ILE A 72 -5.22 -1.20 13.86
C ILE A 72 -4.37 -1.63 12.69
N LEU A 73 -3.26 -2.32 12.96
CA LEU A 73 -2.30 -2.73 11.93
C LEU A 73 -2.34 -4.23 11.70
N LEU A 74 -1.85 -4.64 10.52
CA LEU A 74 -1.58 -6.05 10.26
C LEU A 74 -0.40 -6.55 11.11
N SER A 75 -0.10 -7.85 11.12
CA SER A 75 1.12 -8.34 11.77
C SER A 75 2.40 -7.84 11.08
N LEU A 76 3.52 -7.86 11.79
CA LEU A 76 4.83 -7.40 11.28
C LEU A 76 5.32 -8.17 10.04
N ASP A 77 4.80 -9.38 9.82
CA ASP A 77 5.07 -10.18 8.62
C ASP A 77 4.43 -9.57 7.36
N SER A 78 3.47 -8.67 7.52
CA SER A 78 2.86 -7.93 6.43
C SER A 78 3.82 -6.92 5.81
N TYR A 79 4.08 -7.09 4.51
CA TYR A 79 4.80 -6.10 3.71
C TYR A 79 4.15 -4.71 3.81
N ALA A 80 2.81 -4.66 3.79
CA ALA A 80 2.06 -3.41 3.86
C ALA A 80 2.33 -2.66 5.17
N ARG A 81 2.38 -3.37 6.30
CA ARG A 81 2.71 -2.76 7.59
C ARG A 81 4.14 -2.25 7.61
N ARG A 82 5.12 -3.08 7.20
CA ARG A 82 6.53 -2.66 7.21
C ARG A 82 6.76 -1.44 6.32
N TYR A 83 6.13 -1.40 5.14
CA TYR A 83 6.20 -0.25 4.25
C TYR A 83 5.64 1.02 4.90
N PHE A 84 4.47 0.91 5.54
CA PHE A 84 3.86 2.04 6.24
C PHE A 84 4.69 2.51 7.45
N GLU A 85 5.14 1.59 8.29
CA GLU A 85 5.97 1.91 9.45
C GLU A 85 7.31 2.54 9.03
N ASN A 86 7.93 2.09 7.94
CA ASN A 86 9.12 2.72 7.40
C ASN A 86 8.85 4.17 6.98
N ALA A 87 7.77 4.44 6.25
CA ALA A 87 7.41 5.79 5.83
C ALA A 87 7.14 6.74 7.03
N VAL A 88 6.60 6.20 8.12
CA VAL A 88 6.37 6.94 9.37
C VAL A 88 7.70 7.19 10.09
N ASN A 89 8.55 6.16 10.19
CA ASN A 89 9.85 6.25 10.85
C ASN A 89 10.81 7.21 10.13
N GLU A 90 10.78 7.26 8.79
CA GLU A 90 11.54 8.21 7.97
C GLU A 90 11.20 9.67 8.31
N LYS A 91 9.98 9.93 8.77
CA LYS A 91 9.54 11.25 9.27
C LYS A 91 9.82 11.48 10.75
N GLY A 92 10.43 10.52 11.45
CA GLY A 92 10.66 10.57 12.89
C GLY A 92 9.38 10.50 13.74
N LEU A 93 8.28 10.05 13.15
CA LEU A 93 7.00 9.89 13.83
C LEU A 93 6.94 8.55 14.58
N ARG A 94 6.03 8.46 15.56
CA ARG A 94 5.77 7.22 16.30
C ARG A 94 4.30 6.86 16.18
N LEU A 95 4.02 5.63 15.80
CA LEU A 95 2.64 5.14 15.72
C LEU A 95 2.11 4.73 17.09
N GLN A 96 0.82 4.98 17.31
CA GLN A 96 0.06 4.42 18.41
C GLN A 96 -0.59 3.11 17.96
N VAL A 97 0.13 1.99 18.04
CA VAL A 97 -0.45 0.69 17.67
C VAL A 97 -1.38 0.21 18.78
N GLY A 98 -2.68 0.36 18.57
CA GLY A 98 -3.72 -0.06 19.53
C GLY A 98 -4.11 -1.53 19.38
N LEU A 99 -4.06 -2.06 18.15
CA LEU A 99 -4.37 -3.45 17.86
C LEU A 99 -3.52 -3.99 16.70
N GLU A 100 -3.12 -5.25 16.81
CA GLU A 100 -2.44 -6.00 15.76
C GLU A 100 -3.29 -7.20 15.32
N MET A 101 -3.40 -7.44 14.01
CA MET A 101 -4.25 -8.47 13.41
C MET A 101 -3.54 -9.20 12.26
N ASP A 102 -3.80 -10.49 12.08
CA ASP A 102 -3.18 -11.26 10.97
C ASP A 102 -3.91 -11.13 9.63
N HIS A 103 -5.14 -10.60 9.63
CA HIS A 103 -6.01 -10.61 8.45
C HIS A 103 -6.65 -9.25 8.19
N SER A 104 -6.56 -8.78 6.94
CA SER A 104 -7.10 -7.48 6.52
C SER A 104 -8.62 -7.38 6.70
N GLU A 105 -9.35 -8.48 6.54
CA GLU A 105 -10.80 -8.51 6.77
C GLU A 105 -11.15 -8.28 8.25
N LEU A 106 -10.30 -8.71 9.18
CA LEU A 106 -10.49 -8.43 10.60
C LEU A 106 -10.16 -6.98 10.93
N VAL A 107 -9.09 -6.43 10.35
CA VAL A 107 -8.75 -5.00 10.47
C VAL A 107 -9.96 -4.14 10.11
N ARG A 108 -10.59 -4.37 8.94
CA ARG A 108 -11.77 -3.62 8.50
C ARG A 108 -12.94 -3.70 9.49
N ARG A 109 -13.27 -4.91 9.96
CA ARG A 109 -14.36 -5.10 10.93
C ARG A 109 -14.11 -4.35 12.22
N TYR A 110 -12.87 -4.33 12.71
CA TYR A 110 -12.55 -3.63 13.95
C TYR A 110 -12.53 -2.11 13.77
N VAL A 111 -12.10 -1.62 12.60
CA VAL A 111 -12.28 -0.21 12.24
C VAL A 111 -13.77 0.16 12.21
N GLU A 112 -14.64 -0.67 11.61
CA GLU A 112 -16.09 -0.43 11.57
C GLU A 112 -16.73 -0.29 12.97
N THR A 113 -16.17 -0.98 13.98
CA THR A 113 -16.65 -0.88 15.37
C THR A 113 -16.18 0.37 16.11
N GLY A 114 -15.27 1.18 15.54
CA GLY A 114 -14.75 2.39 16.18
C GLY A 114 -13.52 2.19 17.06
N MET A 115 -12.87 1.03 17.01
CA MET A 115 -11.70 0.74 17.86
C MET A 115 -10.41 1.45 17.43
N GLY A 116 -10.40 2.04 16.24
CA GLY A 116 -9.24 2.76 15.71
C GLY A 116 -9.34 2.99 14.21
N VAL A 117 -8.25 3.51 13.65
CA VAL A 117 -8.08 3.72 12.21
C VAL A 117 -7.04 2.74 11.65
N ALA A 118 -7.00 2.54 10.33
CA ALA A 118 -6.05 1.61 9.73
C ALA A 118 -5.63 2.06 8.34
N HIS A 119 -4.47 1.60 7.87
CA HIS A 119 -4.15 1.67 6.45
C HIS A 119 -4.80 0.50 5.68
N ASP A 120 -5.20 0.70 4.43
CA ASP A 120 -5.58 -0.40 3.53
C ASP A 120 -5.15 -0.13 2.09
N ARG A 121 -4.56 -1.16 1.48
CA ARG A 121 -4.16 -1.22 0.07
C ARG A 121 -5.31 -1.63 -0.84
N HIS A 122 -6.31 -2.30 -0.27
CA HIS A 122 -7.45 -2.87 -0.98
C HIS A 122 -8.68 -2.01 -0.81
N ALA A 123 -8.58 -0.68 -0.93
CA ALA A 123 -9.74 0.19 -0.86
C ALA A 123 -10.66 -0.02 -2.07
N VAL A 124 -11.38 -1.15 -2.07
CA VAL A 124 -12.74 -1.19 -2.52
C VAL A 124 -13.44 -0.20 -1.61
N ARG A 125 -13.76 0.98 -2.15
CA ARG A 125 -14.55 2.00 -1.46
C ARG A 125 -15.82 1.31 -0.92
N PHE A 126 -15.86 0.97 0.35
CA PHE A 126 -17.07 0.48 1.00
C PHE A 126 -18.03 1.66 1.12
N ARG A 127 -18.77 1.94 0.03
CA ARG A 127 -19.90 2.86 0.02
C ARG A 127 -21.12 2.10 0.49
N THR A 128 -21.72 2.49 1.61
CA THR A 128 -23.11 2.13 1.86
C THR A 128 -24.01 2.93 0.91
N ARG A 129 -25.09 2.30 0.46
CA ARG A 129 -25.99 2.75 -0.63
C ARG A 129 -26.59 4.17 -0.46
N LYS A 130 -26.52 4.77 0.73
CA LYS A 130 -27.15 6.07 1.05
C LYS A 130 -26.31 7.31 0.73
N GLN A 131 -25.02 7.18 0.39
CA GLN A 131 -24.13 8.34 0.16
C GLN A 131 -23.79 8.60 -1.32
N HIS A 132 -24.49 7.97 -2.26
CA HIS A 132 -24.25 8.14 -3.71
C HIS A 132 -24.44 9.58 -4.24
N GLN A 133 -25.06 10.47 -3.46
CA GLN A 133 -25.53 11.77 -3.95
C GLN A 133 -24.64 12.96 -3.54
N ALA A 134 -23.67 12.79 -2.64
CA ALA A 134 -22.98 13.92 -1.98
C ALA A 134 -21.56 14.24 -2.46
N TRP A 135 -20.86 13.35 -3.16
CA TRP A 135 -19.50 13.63 -3.67
C TRP A 135 -19.36 13.28 -5.14
N GLY A 136 -19.30 14.32 -5.97
CA GLY A 136 -19.11 14.27 -7.41
C GLY A 136 -17.80 13.61 -7.82
N ALA A 137 -17.88 12.87 -8.92
CA ALA A 137 -16.82 12.25 -9.72
C ALA A 137 -15.98 11.13 -9.08
N ARG A 138 -15.88 10.04 -9.83
CA ARG A 138 -14.82 9.03 -9.72
C ARG A 138 -13.47 9.74 -9.94
N PRO A 139 -12.41 9.50 -9.14
CA PRO A 139 -11.07 9.63 -9.70
C PRO A 139 -10.91 8.49 -10.72
N GLU A 140 -10.57 8.85 -11.95
CA GLU A 140 -10.05 7.93 -12.97
C GLU A 140 -8.96 7.04 -12.37
N PRO A 141 -8.82 5.76 -12.78
CA PRO A 141 -7.65 4.98 -12.40
C PRO A 141 -6.40 5.73 -12.86
N TYR A 142 -5.52 6.04 -11.92
CA TYR A 142 -4.22 6.67 -12.20
C TYR A 142 -3.36 5.68 -13.00
N LEU A 143 -3.47 5.71 -14.32
CA LEU A 143 -2.39 5.31 -15.21
C LEU A 143 -1.40 6.47 -15.20
N SER A 144 -0.42 6.42 -14.29
CA SER A 144 0.71 7.33 -14.34
C SER A 144 1.55 7.00 -15.56
N THR A 145 1.29 7.64 -16.70
CA THR A 145 2.24 7.70 -17.81
C THR A 145 3.32 8.72 -17.45
N GLY A 146 4.25 8.31 -16.57
CA GLY A 146 5.53 9.00 -16.37
C GLY A 146 6.54 8.60 -17.45
N PRO A 147 7.47 9.48 -17.86
CA PRO A 147 8.24 9.28 -19.08
C PRO A 147 9.22 8.11 -18.95
N ASP A 148 9.19 7.22 -19.94
CA ASP A 148 10.26 6.27 -20.24
C ASP A 148 11.60 7.03 -20.22
N ARG A 149 12.41 6.81 -19.19
CA ARG A 149 13.85 7.08 -19.25
C ARG A 149 14.58 5.78 -19.59
N LEU A 150 14.30 5.24 -20.77
CA LEU A 150 15.32 4.52 -21.52
C LEU A 150 16.20 5.58 -22.19
N GLY A 151 17.32 5.89 -21.55
CA GLY A 151 18.37 6.76 -22.08
C GLY A 151 19.72 6.08 -21.89
N SER A 152 20.10 5.31 -22.90
CA SER A 152 21.42 4.72 -23.09
C SER A 152 22.54 5.74 -22.93
N LYS A 153 23.60 5.38 -22.20
CA LYS A 153 24.97 5.75 -22.54
C LYS A 153 25.92 4.62 -22.16
N GLY A 154 26.18 3.76 -23.14
CA GLY A 154 27.47 3.12 -23.30
C GLY A 154 28.34 3.98 -24.22
N GLU A 155 29.55 4.23 -23.75
CA GLU A 155 30.83 4.24 -24.49
C GLU A 155 30.95 5.04 -25.81
N SER A 156 31.73 6.11 -25.75
CA SER A 156 33.04 6.22 -26.44
C SER A 156 33.89 7.26 -25.72
#